data_AF-A0A7W1TWG3-F1
#
_entry.id   AF-A0A7W1TWG3-F1
#
_cell.length_a   1.000
_cell.length_b   1.000
_cell.length_c   1.000
_cell.angle_alpha   90.00
_cell.angle_beta   90.00
_cell.angle_gamma   90.00
#
_symmetry.space_group_name_H-M   'P 1'
#
loop_
_entity.id
_entity.type
_entity.pdbx_description
1 polymer ?
#
loop_
_entity_poly.entity_id
_entity_poly.type
_entity_poly.pdbx_seq_one_letter_code
_entity_poly.pdbx_strand_id
1 'polypeptide(L)'
;RRVAQVGPWAVPLAPGCAAGLDQVVLGIRPEHLGTPGSERSAESVEAEVSGEVVEPLGPLTLVHFSIDAVPVSPAGGPVAGAPTAGTSPAAMVAALDGRTPASAGEPLTLSVDPAWVHLFHPETGEAI
;
A
#
# COMPACT_ATOMS: atom_id res chain seq x y z
N ARG A 1 7.23 15.85 -11.26
CA ARG A 1 6.10 15.10 -10.67
C ARG A 1 6.55 14.65 -9.29
N ARG A 2 5.76 14.90 -8.23
CA ARG A 2 6.11 14.43 -6.86
C ARG A 2 5.85 12.92 -6.77
N VAL A 3 6.55 12.25 -5.87
CA VAL A 3 6.45 10.81 -5.62
C VAL A 3 6.34 10.61 -4.10
N ALA A 4 5.40 9.79 -3.65
CA ALA A 4 5.30 9.34 -2.26
C ALA A 4 5.96 7.98 -2.13
N GLN A 5 6.86 7.84 -1.15
CA GLN A 5 7.48 6.56 -0.82
C GLN A 5 6.67 5.86 0.27
N VAL A 6 6.22 4.64 0.00
CA VAL A 6 5.51 3.77 0.95
C VAL A 6 6.09 2.38 0.85
N GLY A 7 6.88 2.01 1.86
CA GLY A 7 7.61 0.74 1.83
C GLY A 7 8.43 0.60 0.55
N PRO A 8 8.23 -0.49 -0.22
CA PRO A 8 8.98 -0.73 -1.44
C PRO A 8 8.41 0.02 -2.67
N TRP A 9 7.24 0.67 -2.58
CA TRP A 9 6.64 1.40 -3.69
C TRP A 9 7.01 2.89 -3.70
N ALA A 10 7.27 3.38 -4.91
CA ALA A 10 7.43 4.79 -5.23
C ALA A 10 6.23 5.26 -6.05
N VAL A 11 5.19 5.77 -5.38
CA VAL A 11 3.90 6.10 -6.00
C VAL A 11 3.91 7.53 -6.57
N PRO A 12 3.78 7.74 -7.89
CA PRO A 12 3.65 9.08 -8.47
C PRO A 12 2.39 9.79 -7.98
N LEU A 13 2.52 11.03 -7.53
CA LEU A 13 1.39 11.85 -7.12
C LEU A 13 0.89 12.71 -8.30
N ALA A 14 -0.43 12.94 -8.33
CA ALA A 14 -1.03 13.88 -9.26
C ALA A 14 -0.52 15.31 -8.99
N PRO A 15 -0.42 16.18 -10.01
CA PRO A 15 0.00 17.56 -9.82
C PRO A 15 -0.91 18.31 -8.83
N GLY A 16 -0.31 19.06 -7.90
CA GLY A 16 -1.04 19.86 -6.91
C GLY A 16 -1.47 19.10 -5.65
N CYS A 17 -1.55 17.76 -5.69
CA CYS A 17 -1.76 16.95 -4.49
C CYS A 17 -0.60 17.11 -3.51
N ALA A 18 -0.90 17.07 -2.21
CA ALA A 18 0.07 17.20 -1.12
C ALA A 18 0.91 18.51 -1.16
N ALA A 19 0.39 19.57 -1.79
CA ALA A 19 1.08 20.86 -1.84
C ALA A 19 1.25 21.43 -0.42
N GLY A 20 2.49 21.77 -0.06
CA GLY A 20 2.82 22.28 1.28
C GLY A 20 2.91 21.20 2.37
N LEU A 21 2.76 19.92 2.02
CA LEU A 21 2.94 18.79 2.93
C LEU A 21 4.26 18.06 2.67
N ASP A 22 4.95 17.70 3.75
CA ASP A 22 6.14 16.85 3.72
C ASP A 22 5.80 15.36 3.86
N GLN A 23 4.62 15.05 4.39
CA GLN A 23 4.11 13.69 4.55
C GLN A 23 2.62 13.63 4.24
N VAL A 24 2.17 12.48 3.77
CA VAL A 24 0.76 12.16 3.52
C VAL A 24 0.47 10.75 4.00
N VAL A 25 -0.78 10.49 4.35
CA VAL A 25 -1.26 9.14 4.61
C VAL A 25 -1.75 8.56 3.31
N LEU A 26 -1.26 7.37 2.97
CA LEU A 26 -1.56 6.69 1.73
C LEU A 26 -2.51 5.53 2.01
N GLY A 27 -3.72 5.60 1.45
CA GLY A 27 -4.74 4.56 1.57
C GLY A 27 -4.80 3.72 0.30
N ILE A 28 -4.50 2.42 0.43
CA ILE A 28 -4.65 1.43 -0.65
C ILE A 28 -5.64 0.39 -0.17
N ARG A 29 -6.70 0.14 -0.96
CA ARG A 29 -7.61 -0.96 -0.66
C ARG A 29 -6.94 -2.30 -1.00
N PRO A 30 -7.20 -3.39 -0.26
CA PRO A 30 -6.59 -4.68 -0.57
C PRO A 30 -6.77 -5.15 -2.01
N GLU A 31 -7.94 -4.93 -2.59
CA GLU A 31 -8.30 -5.29 -3.97
C GLU A 31 -7.70 -4.36 -5.05
N HIS A 32 -7.03 -3.28 -4.64
CA HIS A 32 -6.30 -2.37 -5.53
C HIS A 32 -4.83 -2.77 -5.70
N LEU A 33 -4.35 -3.75 -4.92
CA LEU A 33 -3.08 -4.42 -5.13
C LEU A 33 -3.29 -5.59 -6.10
N GLY A 34 -2.59 -5.54 -7.23
CA GLY A 34 -2.62 -6.57 -8.26
C GLY A 34 -1.32 -7.35 -8.35
N THR A 35 -1.21 -8.18 -9.38
CA THR A 35 0.03 -8.83 -9.81
C THR A 35 0.54 -8.21 -11.13
N PRO A 36 1.81 -8.43 -11.50
CA PRO A 36 2.32 -8.01 -12.80
C PRO A 36 1.44 -8.49 -13.95
N GLY A 37 1.17 -7.60 -14.90
CA GLY A 37 0.28 -7.87 -16.04
C GLY A 37 -1.22 -7.83 -15.73
N SER A 38 -1.62 -7.67 -14.46
CA SER A 38 -2.97 -7.22 -14.08
C SER A 38 -3.11 -5.69 -14.02
N GLU A 39 -2.06 -4.99 -14.48
CA GLU A 39 -1.95 -3.54 -14.49
C GLU A 39 -3.16 -2.89 -15.15
N ARG A 40 -3.73 -1.90 -14.45
CA ARG A 40 -4.88 -1.14 -14.93
C ARG A 40 -4.47 0.08 -15.75
N SER A 41 -3.22 0.52 -15.60
CA SER A 41 -2.64 1.63 -16.34
C SER A 41 -1.15 1.42 -16.59
N ALA A 42 -0.60 2.11 -17.59
CA ALA A 42 0.85 2.12 -17.87
C ALA A 42 1.67 2.87 -16.80
N GLU A 43 1.02 3.46 -15.79
CA GLU A 43 1.66 4.14 -14.66
C GLU A 43 1.68 3.28 -13.40
N SER A 44 1.21 2.03 -13.48
CA SER A 44 1.31 1.07 -12.38
C SER A 44 2.76 0.92 -11.94
N VAL A 45 2.95 0.80 -10.62
CA VAL A 45 4.26 0.57 -10.01
C VAL A 45 4.26 -0.77 -9.31
N GLU A 46 5.35 -1.51 -9.48
CA GLU A 46 5.51 -2.85 -8.94
C GLU A 46 6.53 -2.86 -7.81
N ALA A 47 6.34 -3.77 -6.86
CA ALA A 47 7.31 -4.06 -5.83
C ALA A 47 7.22 -5.52 -5.39
N GLU A 48 8.34 -6.06 -4.93
CA GLU A 48 8.38 -7.36 -4.28
C GLU A 48 8.05 -7.22 -2.79
N VAL A 49 7.19 -8.10 -2.30
CA VAL A 49 6.87 -8.27 -0.88
C VAL A 49 6.99 -9.74 -0.50
N SER A 50 7.10 -10.02 0.80
CA SER A 50 7.05 -11.39 1.31
C SER A 50 5.73 -11.62 2.02
N GLY A 51 4.93 -12.57 1.55
CA GLY A 51 3.67 -12.94 2.21
C GLY A 51 3.95 -13.58 3.57
N GLU A 52 3.40 -13.03 4.64
CA GLU A 52 3.53 -13.58 5.99
C GLU A 52 2.44 -14.62 6.27
N VAL A 53 1.20 -14.32 5.85
CA VAL A 53 0.05 -15.22 5.94
C VAL A 53 -0.68 -15.21 4.60
N VAL A 54 -0.99 -16.39 4.08
CA VAL A 54 -1.75 -16.57 2.84
C VAL A 54 -3.02 -17.36 3.14
N GLU A 55 -4.17 -16.77 2.82
CA GLU A 55 -5.50 -17.32 3.12
C GLU A 55 -6.27 -17.56 1.81
N PRO A 56 -6.31 -18.81 1.29
CA PRO A 56 -7.11 -19.15 0.13
C PRO A 56 -8.60 -19.21 0.52
N LEU A 57 -9.42 -18.35 -0.05
CA LEU A 57 -10.86 -18.23 0.23
C LEU A 57 -11.75 -18.72 -0.92
N GLY A 58 -11.17 -19.38 -1.92
CA GLY A 58 -11.85 -19.83 -3.13
C GLY A 58 -11.57 -18.91 -4.32
N PRO A 59 -12.45 -17.95 -4.66
CA PRO A 59 -12.20 -17.02 -5.77
C PRO A 59 -11.16 -15.94 -5.43
N LEU A 60 -10.81 -15.79 -4.15
CA LEU A 60 -9.83 -14.83 -3.66
C LEU A 60 -8.76 -15.53 -2.82
N THR A 61 -7.57 -14.96 -2.83
CA THR A 61 -6.51 -15.27 -1.87
C THR A 61 -6.12 -13.97 -1.16
N LEU A 62 -6.23 -13.94 0.17
CA LEU A 62 -5.73 -12.82 0.97
C LEU A 62 -4.25 -13.08 1.29
N VAL A 63 -3.41 -12.09 1.03
CA VAL A 63 -1.98 -12.13 1.38
C VAL A 63 -1.72 -11.00 2.37
N HIS A 64 -1.38 -11.37 3.60
CA HIS A 64 -0.95 -10.46 4.65
C HIS A 64 0.56 -10.31 4.59
N PHE A 65 1.06 -9.09 4.66
CA PHE A 65 2.49 -8.78 4.62
C PHE A 65 2.76 -7.46 5.34
N SER A 66 4.00 -7.21 5.72
CA SER A 66 4.42 -5.94 6.30
C SER A 66 5.30 -5.14 5.34
N ILE A 67 5.24 -3.81 5.46
CA ILE A 67 6.17 -2.90 4.80
C ILE A 67 6.80 -1.94 5.80
N ASP A 68 7.97 -1.41 5.46
CA ASP A 68 8.59 -0.35 6.24
C ASP A 68 7.92 1.00 5.93
N ALA A 69 6.98 1.41 6.79
CA ALA A 69 6.28 2.69 6.68
C ALA A 69 6.02 3.32 8.05
N VAL A 70 5.63 4.59 8.08
CA VAL A 70 5.11 5.19 9.32
C VAL A 70 3.72 4.61 9.56
N PRO A 71 3.47 3.88 10.67
CA PRO A 71 2.19 3.24 10.87
C PRO A 71 1.10 4.29 11.14
N VAL A 72 -0.08 4.08 10.55
CA VAL A 72 -1.25 4.95 10.71
C VAL A 72 -2.42 4.17 11.28
N SER A 73 -3.24 4.82 12.10
CA SER A 73 -4.48 4.23 12.61
C SER A 73 -5.47 4.03 11.46
N PRO A 74 -6.29 2.95 11.46
CA PRO A 74 -7.36 2.76 10.49
C PRO A 74 -8.39 3.90 10.48
N ALA A 75 -8.53 4.62 11.60
CA ALA A 75 -9.39 5.79 11.73
C ALA A 75 -8.77 7.08 11.16
N GLY A 76 -7.55 7.01 10.61
CA GLY A 76 -6.74 8.16 10.24
C GLY A 76 -5.88 8.66 11.42
N GLY A 77 -4.75 9.28 11.08
CA GLY A 77 -3.81 9.83 12.05
C GLY A 77 -2.80 8.81 12.62
N PRO A 78 -1.84 9.27 13.43
CA PRO A 78 -0.79 8.44 13.98
C PRO A 78 -1.35 7.41 14.97
N VAL A 79 -0.78 6.20 14.97
CA VAL A 79 -1.12 5.19 15.99
C VAL A 79 -0.57 5.62 17.33
N ALA A 80 -1.40 5.58 18.38
CA ALA A 80 -0.99 5.96 19.72
C ALA A 80 0.17 5.07 20.20
N GLY A 81 1.31 5.67 20.52
CA GLY A 81 2.52 4.97 20.96
C GLY A 81 3.41 4.45 19.83
N ALA A 82 3.03 4.65 18.55
CA ALA A 82 3.93 4.43 17.43
C ALA A 82 4.99 5.56 17.37
N PRO A 83 6.22 5.25 16.92
CA PRO A 83 7.24 6.27 16.75
C PRO A 83 6.77 7.34 15.76
N THR A 84 6.89 8.61 16.14
CA THR A 84 6.57 9.77 15.29
C THR A 84 7.68 10.07 14.27
N ALA A 85 8.79 9.34 14.35
CA ALA A 85 9.92 9.44 13.44
C ALA A 85 10.53 8.04 13.18
N GLY A 86 10.83 7.77 11.91
CA GLY A 86 11.31 6.46 11.45
C GLY A 86 10.20 5.56 10.90
N THR A 87 10.58 4.50 10.20
CA THR A 87 9.65 3.48 9.72
C THR A 87 9.53 2.34 10.73
N SER A 88 8.42 1.64 10.70
CA SER A 88 8.23 0.38 11.40
C SER A 88 7.40 -0.56 10.53
N PRO A 89 7.39 -1.87 10.80
CA PRO A 89 6.55 -2.80 10.06
C PRO A 89 5.08 -2.37 10.15
N ALA A 90 4.51 -1.95 9.02
CA ALA A 90 3.12 -1.60 8.86
C ALA A 90 2.41 -2.75 8.12
N ALA A 91 1.38 -3.31 8.77
CA ALA A 91 0.63 -4.43 8.23
C ALA A 91 -0.23 -3.99 7.02
N MET A 92 -0.19 -4.80 5.98
CA MET A 92 -0.95 -4.64 4.75
C MET A 92 -1.61 -5.96 4.35
N VAL A 93 -2.67 -5.83 3.56
CA VAL A 93 -3.38 -6.97 2.98
C VAL A 93 -3.57 -6.72 1.51
N ALA A 94 -3.27 -7.70 0.67
CA ALA A 94 -3.67 -7.76 -0.73
C ALA A 94 -4.78 -8.79 -0.92
N ALA A 95 -5.78 -8.47 -1.74
CA ALA A 95 -6.84 -9.39 -2.13
C ALA A 95 -6.67 -9.75 -3.61
N LEU A 96 -6.12 -10.93 -3.89
CA LEU A 96 -5.73 -11.38 -5.22
C LEU A 96 -6.73 -12.39 -5.80
N ASP A 97 -6.70 -12.61 -7.12
CA ASP A 97 -7.41 -13.72 -7.76
C ASP A 97 -6.99 -15.03 -7.10
N GLY A 98 -7.95 -15.90 -6.77
CA GLY A 98 -7.71 -17.15 -6.04
C GLY A 98 -6.79 -18.15 -6.75
N ARG A 99 -6.52 -17.96 -8.05
CA ARG A 99 -5.57 -18.78 -8.82
C ARG A 99 -4.17 -18.19 -8.83
N THR A 100 -3.97 -17.03 -8.21
CA THR A 100 -2.65 -16.40 -8.09
C THR A 100 -1.78 -17.29 -7.20
N PRO A 101 -0.62 -17.76 -7.69
CA PRO A 101 0.30 -18.53 -6.85
C PRO A 101 0.90 -17.59 -5.79
N ALA A 102 0.63 -17.90 -4.51
CA ALA A 102 1.20 -17.21 -3.37
C ALA A 102 1.43 -18.23 -2.24
N SER A 103 2.60 -18.15 -1.60
CA SER A 103 2.97 -18.99 -0.46
C SER A 103 3.55 -18.12 0.65
N ALA A 104 3.28 -18.48 1.90
CA ALA A 104 3.88 -17.79 3.04
C ALA A 104 5.41 -17.95 3.03
N GLY A 105 6.13 -16.85 3.24
CA GLY A 105 7.59 -16.75 3.23
C GLY A 105 8.21 -16.64 1.83
N GLU A 106 7.43 -16.80 0.76
CA GLU A 106 7.92 -16.67 -0.61
C GLU A 106 7.74 -15.23 -1.14
N PRO A 107 8.66 -14.74 -1.98
CA PRO A 107 8.52 -13.44 -2.61
C PRO A 107 7.32 -13.43 -3.57
N LEU A 108 6.60 -12.31 -3.57
CA LEU A 108 5.48 -12.04 -4.44
C LEU A 108 5.59 -10.61 -4.97
N THR A 109 5.58 -10.47 -6.29
CA THR A 109 5.51 -9.13 -6.92
C THR A 109 4.06 -8.66 -6.93
N LEU A 110 3.85 -7.48 -6.37
CA LEU A 110 2.56 -6.80 -6.32
C LEU A 110 2.64 -5.47 -7.08
N SER A 111 1.57 -5.15 -7.81
CA SER A 111 1.42 -3.90 -8.55
C SER A 111 0.35 -3.02 -7.93
N VAL A 112 0.51 -1.70 -8.03
CA VAL A 112 -0.53 -0.72 -7.66
C VAL A 112 -0.64 0.35 -8.73
N ASP A 113 -1.87 0.69 -9.11
CA ASP A 113 -2.16 1.82 -9.99
C ASP A 113 -2.25 3.11 -9.14
N PRO A 114 -1.40 4.13 -9.39
CA PRO A 114 -1.43 5.39 -8.65
C PRO A 114 -2.79 6.10 -8.68
N ALA A 115 -3.63 5.87 -9.70
CA ALA A 115 -4.97 6.45 -9.78
C ALA A 115 -5.96 5.85 -8.77
N TRP A 116 -5.63 4.70 -8.15
CA TRP A 116 -6.46 3.96 -7.21
C TRP A 116 -5.99 4.12 -5.76
N VAL A 117 -4.98 4.96 -5.57
CA VAL A 117 -4.43 5.34 -4.28
C VAL A 117 -5.17 6.56 -3.75
N HIS A 118 -5.57 6.51 -2.49
CA HIS A 118 -6.16 7.64 -1.79
C HIS A 118 -5.11 8.35 -0.94
N LEU A 119 -5.16 9.67 -0.89
CA LEU A 119 -4.29 10.47 -0.04
C LEU A 119 -5.12 11.14 1.05
N PHE A 120 -4.55 11.20 2.25
CA PHE A 120 -5.15 11.90 3.38
C PHE A 120 -4.13 12.80 4.06
N HIS A 121 -4.60 13.91 4.60
CA HIS A 121 -3.81 14.80 5.43
C HIS A 121 -3.41 14.08 6.73
N PRO A 122 -2.13 14.07 7.12
CA PRO A 122 -1.65 13.25 8.25
C PRO A 122 -2.18 13.69 9.61
N GLU A 123 -2.45 14.99 9.79
CA GLU A 123 -2.98 15.52 11.05
C GLU A 123 -4.51 15.51 11.14
N THR A 124 -5.22 15.91 10.06
CA THR A 124 -6.68 16.08 10.09
C THR A 124 -7.43 14.84 9.61
N GLY A 125 -6.80 13.95 8.85
CA GLY A 125 -7.44 12.80 8.22
C GLY A 125 -8.33 13.14 7.02
N GLU A 126 -8.38 14.39 6.58
CA GLU A 126 -9.15 14.79 5.39
C GLU A 126 -8.54 14.23 4.11
N ALA A 127 -9.38 13.82 3.16
CA ALA A 127 -8.92 13.34 1.85
C ALA A 127 -8.40 14.51 0.99
N ILE A 128 -7.29 14.30 0.26
CA ILE A 128 -6.58 15.31 -0.54
C ILE A 128 -6.16 14.82 -1.93
#